data_AF-A0A3E1E2S0-F1
#
_entry.id   AF-A0A3E1E2S0-F1
#
_cell.length_a   1.000
_cell.length_b   1.000
_cell.length_c   1.000
_cell.angle_alpha   90.00
_cell.angle_beta   90.00
_cell.angle_gamma   90.00
#
_symmetry.space_group_name_H-M   'P 1'
#
loop_
_entity.id
_entity.type
_entity.pdbx_description
1 polymer ?
#
loop_
_entity_poly.entity_id
_entity_poly.type
_entity_poly.pdbx_seq_one_letter_code
_entity_poly.pdbx_strand_id
1 'polypeptide(L)'
;MRHQSHFFVRVKFQAKKIFCPVTFPIEPKNFLRLIKNRSIPALEFNRTGDTTPPSLVMTPSILPKAGRRPLLAPRNRNPLWALFLLLAVGVTHAQAHSGGETASGFVAGFTHPLMGLDHIVAMVAVGLWGAFLGAPAVWLLPVIFPMVMAFGGAMGVLGVPIPGIETGIALSGIVLGLLVLLASRPPLWVAAVTVGFFAVFHGHAHGTELPSAASPLTYSIGFVTSTGLLHLGGITLGLLTRWPWGRLVIRAGGGVIACIGVGFLFHWL
;
A
#
# COMPACT_ATOMS: atom_id res chain seq x y z
N MET A 1 -57.78 -16.64 8.15
CA MET A 1 -56.37 -17.09 8.10
C MET A 1 -55.93 -17.06 6.63
N ARG A 2 -54.99 -16.18 6.25
CA ARG A 2 -54.56 -15.96 4.85
C ARG A 2 -53.55 -17.03 4.44
N HIS A 3 -53.87 -17.79 3.38
CA HIS A 3 -52.93 -18.66 2.68
C HIS A 3 -51.81 -17.81 2.04
N GLN A 4 -50.56 -18.00 2.48
CA GLN A 4 -49.37 -17.43 1.83
C GLN A 4 -48.91 -18.41 0.74
N SER A 5 -49.10 -18.04 -0.53
CA SER A 5 -48.64 -18.83 -1.68
C SER A 5 -47.21 -18.42 -2.03
N HIS A 6 -46.22 -19.27 -1.73
CA HIS A 6 -44.83 -19.05 -2.12
C HIS A 6 -44.63 -19.42 -3.60
N PHE A 7 -44.24 -18.45 -4.43
CA PHE A 7 -43.84 -18.71 -5.82
C PHE A 7 -42.32 -18.86 -5.92
N PHE A 8 -41.87 -19.99 -6.47
CA PHE A 8 -40.46 -20.32 -6.67
C PHE A 8 -40.09 -20.16 -8.14
N VAL A 9 -39.11 -19.30 -8.45
CA VAL A 9 -38.57 -19.14 -9.81
C VAL A 9 -37.24 -19.89 -9.90
N ARG A 10 -37.16 -20.90 -10.78
CA ARG A 10 -35.95 -21.70 -11.01
C ARG A 10 -35.25 -21.21 -12.27
N VAL A 11 -34.11 -20.53 -12.13
CA VAL A 11 -33.31 -20.06 -13.28
C VAL A 11 -32.25 -21.13 -13.61
N LYS A 12 -32.30 -21.71 -14.81
CA LYS A 12 -31.27 -22.62 -15.32
C LYS A 12 -30.26 -21.83 -16.16
N PHE A 13 -29.02 -21.72 -15.69
CA PHE A 13 -27.88 -21.28 -16.51
C PHE A 13 -27.12 -22.50 -17.03
N GLN A 14 -27.09 -22.69 -18.34
CA GLN A 14 -26.27 -23.70 -19.03
C GLN A 14 -24.95 -23.06 -19.44
N ALA A 15 -24.00 -22.97 -18.51
CA ALA A 15 -22.59 -22.75 -18.82
C ALA A 15 -21.73 -23.38 -17.71
N LYS A 16 -20.97 -24.42 -18.08
CA LYS A 16 -19.88 -25.09 -17.35
C LYS A 16 -19.98 -25.16 -15.81
N LYS A 17 -20.34 -26.36 -15.32
CA LYS A 17 -20.11 -26.94 -13.97
C LYS A 17 -19.58 -25.97 -12.90
N ILE A 18 -20.48 -25.32 -12.17
CA ILE A 18 -20.48 -25.09 -10.71
C ILE A 18 -21.92 -24.69 -10.35
N PHE A 19 -22.58 -25.49 -9.50
CA PHE A 19 -23.95 -25.25 -9.06
C PHE A 19 -23.94 -24.44 -7.76
N CYS A 20 -24.46 -23.21 -7.79
CA CYS A 20 -24.91 -22.51 -6.59
C CYS A 20 -26.34 -22.00 -6.83
N PRO A 21 -27.38 -22.60 -6.22
CA PRO A 21 -28.71 -22.04 -6.28
C PRO A 21 -28.76 -20.77 -5.43
N VAL A 22 -28.95 -19.61 -6.07
CA VAL A 22 -29.24 -18.36 -5.38
C VAL A 22 -30.76 -18.15 -5.41
N THR A 23 -31.40 -18.28 -4.25
CA THR A 23 -32.83 -18.00 -4.05
C THR A 23 -33.01 -16.64 -3.41
N PHE A 24 -33.82 -15.78 -4.03
CA PHE A 24 -34.27 -14.52 -3.43
C PHE A 24 -35.77 -14.59 -3.13
N PRO A 25 -36.23 -14.24 -1.92
CA PRO A 25 -37.65 -14.08 -1.65
C PRO A 25 -38.15 -12.78 -2.28
N ILE A 26 -39.02 -12.86 -3.27
CA ILE A 26 -39.68 -11.67 -3.86
C ILE A 26 -41.14 -11.64 -3.42
N GLU A 27 -41.53 -10.54 -2.81
CA GLU A 27 -42.91 -10.30 -2.35
C GLU A 27 -43.86 -10.14 -3.55
N PRO A 28 -45.09 -10.71 -3.54
CA PRO A 28 -45.99 -10.77 -4.70
C PRO A 28 -46.28 -9.42 -5.38
N LYS A 29 -46.27 -8.33 -4.61
CA LYS A 29 -46.54 -6.97 -5.09
C LYS A 29 -45.41 -6.42 -5.97
N ASN A 30 -44.17 -6.86 -5.75
CA ASN A 30 -43.00 -6.39 -6.51
C ASN A 30 -42.83 -7.16 -7.83
N PHE A 31 -43.29 -8.41 -7.90
CA PHE A 31 -43.27 -9.22 -9.12
C PHE A 31 -44.14 -8.62 -10.24
N LEU A 32 -45.36 -8.19 -9.90
CA LEU A 32 -46.27 -7.53 -10.85
C LEU A 32 -45.71 -6.20 -11.36
N ARG A 33 -44.91 -5.50 -10.54
CA ARG A 33 -44.25 -4.24 -10.90
C ARG A 33 -43.12 -4.44 -11.91
N LEU A 34 -42.38 -5.54 -11.79
CA LEU A 34 -41.34 -5.98 -12.74
C LEU A 34 -41.93 -6.34 -14.11
N ILE A 35 -43.09 -6.99 -14.14
CA ILE A 35 -43.78 -7.32 -15.40
C ILE A 35 -44.31 -6.05 -16.09
N LYS A 36 -44.84 -5.09 -15.32
CA LYS A 36 -45.47 -3.89 -15.88
C LYS A 36 -44.47 -2.91 -16.53
N ASN A 37 -43.19 -2.93 -16.12
CA ASN A 37 -42.25 -1.88 -16.48
C ASN A 37 -41.34 -2.17 -17.69
N ARG A 38 -41.47 -3.33 -18.37
CA ARG A 38 -40.69 -3.77 -19.57
C ARG A 38 -39.19 -3.37 -19.57
N SER A 39 -38.56 -3.21 -18.40
CA SER A 39 -37.20 -2.65 -18.30
C SER A 39 -36.11 -3.69 -18.56
N ILE A 40 -36.49 -4.92 -18.94
CA ILE A 40 -35.60 -6.02 -19.30
C ILE A 40 -36.05 -6.50 -20.69
N PRO A 41 -35.28 -6.28 -21.76
CA PRO A 41 -35.70 -6.54 -23.14
C PRO A 41 -35.71 -8.02 -23.54
N ALA A 42 -35.90 -8.97 -22.61
CA ALA A 42 -35.71 -10.40 -22.86
C ALA A 42 -36.75 -11.30 -22.20
N LEU A 43 -37.98 -10.82 -21.98
CA LEU A 43 -39.06 -11.61 -21.39
C LEU A 43 -40.28 -11.64 -22.30
N GLU A 44 -40.33 -12.64 -23.18
CA GLU A 44 -41.53 -12.99 -23.93
C GLU A 44 -42.36 -13.98 -23.08
N PHE A 45 -43.51 -13.52 -22.59
CA PHE A 45 -44.42 -14.34 -21.80
C PHE A 45 -45.30 -15.15 -22.75
N ASN A 46 -44.97 -16.43 -22.96
CA ASN A 46 -45.86 -17.32 -23.68
C ASN A 46 -46.97 -17.81 -22.74
N ARG A 47 -48.22 -17.42 -23.02
CA ARG A 47 -49.38 -17.81 -22.21
C ARG A 47 -49.96 -19.12 -22.76
N THR A 48 -49.36 -20.24 -22.42
CA THR A 48 -49.99 -21.55 -22.65
C THR A 48 -51.10 -21.73 -21.61
N GLY A 49 -52.34 -21.92 -22.08
CA GLY A 49 -53.55 -22.02 -21.25
C GLY A 49 -53.67 -23.31 -20.44
N ASP A 50 -52.59 -23.74 -19.78
CA ASP A 50 -52.55 -24.95 -18.99
C ASP A 50 -52.11 -24.65 -17.54
N THR A 51 -52.67 -25.38 -16.57
CA THR A 51 -52.71 -25.02 -15.13
C THR A 51 -51.41 -25.29 -14.36
N THR A 52 -50.26 -25.32 -15.02
CA THR A 52 -48.95 -25.49 -14.38
C THR A 52 -48.29 -24.15 -14.06
N PRO A 53 -47.51 -24.02 -12.96
CA PRO A 53 -46.87 -22.76 -12.61
C PRO A 53 -45.89 -22.33 -13.72
N PRO A 54 -45.83 -21.03 -14.07
CA PRO A 54 -45.08 -20.55 -15.23
C PRO A 54 -43.58 -20.85 -15.06
N SER A 55 -43.03 -21.65 -15.95
CA SER A 55 -41.59 -21.89 -16.04
C SER A 55 -40.97 -20.87 -16.99
N LEU A 56 -40.02 -20.09 -16.46
CA LEU A 56 -39.31 -19.06 -17.22
C LEU A 56 -38.20 -19.73 -18.02
N VAL A 57 -38.40 -19.92 -19.33
CA VAL A 57 -37.38 -20.45 -20.24
C VAL A 57 -36.79 -19.28 -21.02
N MET A 58 -35.55 -18.88 -20.69
CA MET A 58 -34.78 -17.95 -21.51
C MET A 58 -34.20 -18.73 -22.71
N THR A 59 -34.73 -18.50 -23.90
CA THR A 59 -34.12 -18.93 -25.16
C THR A 59 -32.99 -17.96 -25.54
N PRO A 60 -31.79 -18.45 -25.92
CA PRO A 60 -30.70 -17.59 -26.34
C PRO A 60 -30.85 -17.24 -27.82
N SER A 61 -31.91 -16.50 -28.16
CA SER A 61 -32.05 -15.92 -29.50
C SER A 61 -32.05 -14.40 -29.35
N ILE A 62 -31.02 -13.77 -29.94
CA ILE A 62 -30.66 -12.35 -29.88
C ILE A 62 -29.59 -12.05 -28.82
N LEU A 63 -28.39 -12.61 -29.01
CA LEU A 63 -27.17 -11.91 -28.65
C LEU A 63 -26.95 -10.81 -29.69
N PRO A 64 -26.87 -9.52 -29.33
CA PRO A 64 -26.42 -8.50 -30.27
C PRO A 64 -25.02 -8.90 -30.75
N LYS A 65 -24.79 -8.92 -32.08
CA LYS A 65 -23.45 -9.09 -32.66
C LYS A 65 -22.52 -8.13 -31.94
N ALA A 66 -21.59 -8.66 -31.16
CA ALA A 66 -20.60 -7.87 -30.47
C ALA A 66 -19.80 -7.11 -31.53
N GLY A 67 -20.12 -5.83 -31.72
CA GLY A 67 -19.30 -4.93 -32.50
C GLY A 67 -17.90 -4.99 -31.91
N ARG A 68 -16.92 -5.36 -32.74
CA ARG A 68 -15.51 -5.31 -32.36
C ARG A 68 -15.19 -3.88 -31.99
N ARG A 69 -15.24 -3.54 -30.70
CA ARG A 69 -14.64 -2.31 -30.20
C ARG A 69 -13.15 -2.42 -30.52
N PRO A 70 -12.54 -1.44 -31.20
CA PRO A 70 -11.11 -1.48 -31.41
C PRO A 70 -10.46 -1.56 -30.03
N LEU A 71 -9.70 -2.63 -29.79
CA LEU A 71 -8.82 -2.76 -28.65
C LEU A 71 -7.90 -1.54 -28.69
N LEU A 72 -8.19 -0.54 -27.85
CA LEU A 72 -7.28 0.57 -27.62
C LEU A 72 -5.98 -0.05 -27.12
N ALA A 73 -4.97 -0.05 -27.99
CA ALA A 73 -3.63 -0.47 -27.63
C ALA A 73 -3.22 0.29 -26.34
N PRO A 74 -2.55 -0.38 -25.39
CA PRO A 74 -2.11 0.28 -24.17
C PRO A 74 -1.25 1.48 -24.56
N ARG A 75 -1.75 2.68 -24.25
CA ARG A 75 -1.05 3.94 -24.50
C ARG A 75 0.25 3.88 -23.72
N ASN A 76 1.35 3.70 -24.45
CA ASN A 76 2.71 3.66 -23.91
C ASN A 76 3.05 5.04 -23.31
N ARG A 77 2.67 5.26 -22.05
CA ARG A 77 3.15 6.38 -21.26
C ARG A 77 4.38 5.88 -20.54
N ASN A 78 5.53 5.96 -21.21
CA ASN A 78 6.83 5.64 -20.62
C ASN A 78 6.93 6.34 -19.25
N PRO A 79 6.82 5.64 -18.12
CA PRO A 79 6.87 6.22 -16.77
C PRO A 79 8.27 6.75 -16.41
N LEU A 80 9.24 6.48 -17.29
CA LEU A 80 10.66 6.82 -17.13
C LEU A 80 10.87 8.33 -17.03
N TRP A 81 10.00 9.16 -17.59
CA TRP A 81 10.10 10.62 -17.41
C TRP A 81 9.77 11.05 -15.98
N ALA A 82 8.89 10.33 -15.27
CA ALA A 82 8.57 10.64 -13.88
C ALA A 82 9.72 10.24 -12.93
N LEU A 83 10.42 9.14 -13.26
CA LEU A 83 11.63 8.71 -12.54
C LEU A 83 12.82 9.65 -12.83
N PHE A 84 12.95 10.13 -14.07
CA PHE A 84 13.99 11.09 -14.46
C PHE A 84 13.77 12.48 -13.84
N LEU A 85 12.52 12.95 -13.73
CA LEU A 85 12.19 14.19 -13.03
C LEU A 85 12.44 14.12 -11.52
N LEU A 86 12.31 12.94 -10.91
CA LEU A 86 12.63 12.74 -9.49
C LEU A 86 14.14 12.74 -9.22
N LEU A 87 14.94 12.22 -10.16
CA LEU A 87 16.41 12.23 -10.10
C LEU A 87 17.03 13.59 -10.46
N ALA A 88 16.28 14.48 -11.12
CA ALA A 88 16.74 15.79 -11.56
C ALA A 88 16.59 16.90 -10.51
N VAL A 89 16.12 16.62 -9.29
CA VAL A 89 16.14 17.60 -8.19
C VAL A 89 17.55 17.66 -7.61
N GLY A 90 18.48 18.19 -8.40
CA GLY A 90 19.73 18.72 -7.88
C GLY A 90 19.39 19.98 -7.09
N VAL A 91 19.31 19.85 -5.77
CA VAL A 91 19.16 21.00 -4.87
C VAL A 91 20.46 21.81 -4.95
N THR A 92 20.46 22.86 -5.76
CA THR A 92 21.50 23.88 -5.71
C THR A 92 21.33 24.63 -4.40
N HIS A 93 22.25 24.41 -3.45
CA HIS A 93 22.27 25.14 -2.18
C HIS A 93 22.59 26.62 -2.43
N ALA A 94 21.56 27.46 -2.44
CA ALA A 94 21.72 28.89 -2.19
C ALA A 94 21.89 29.08 -0.68
N GLN A 95 23.13 29.03 -0.20
CA GLN A 95 23.49 29.31 1.19
C GLN A 95 23.39 30.82 1.45
N ALA A 96 22.24 31.25 1.95
CA ALA A 96 22.11 32.53 2.62
C ALA A 96 21.23 32.30 3.85
N HIS A 97 21.85 32.26 5.04
CA HIS A 97 21.37 32.76 6.33
C HIS A 97 22.18 32.09 7.46
N SER A 98 22.97 32.89 8.18
CA SER A 98 23.52 32.53 9.49
C SER A 98 22.40 32.53 10.53
N GLY A 99 21.52 31.52 10.48
CA GLY A 99 20.53 31.28 11.52
C GLY A 99 21.22 30.74 12.77
N GLY A 100 20.83 31.22 13.95
CA GLY A 100 21.41 30.80 15.24
C GLY A 100 21.25 29.31 15.55
N GLU A 101 21.60 28.90 16.78
CA GLU A 101 21.64 27.50 17.24
C GLU A 101 20.37 26.67 16.95
N THR A 102 19.20 27.32 16.87
CA THR A 102 17.93 26.69 16.51
C THR A 102 17.82 26.33 15.02
N ALA A 103 18.32 27.19 14.13
CA ALA A 103 18.34 26.91 12.70
C ALA A 103 19.39 25.83 12.37
N SER A 104 20.54 25.87 13.04
CA SER A 104 21.57 24.83 12.88
C SER A 104 21.09 23.47 13.38
N GLY A 105 20.38 23.42 14.52
CA GLY A 105 19.78 22.18 15.05
C GLY A 105 18.75 21.56 14.09
N PHE A 106 17.79 22.35 13.57
CA PHE A 106 16.81 21.86 12.60
C PHE A 106 17.47 21.35 11.32
N VAL A 107 18.40 22.11 10.73
CA VAL A 107 19.09 21.71 9.49
C VAL A 107 19.88 20.42 9.72
N ALA A 108 20.59 20.30 10.84
CA ALA A 108 21.31 19.09 11.20
C ALA A 108 20.35 17.88 11.26
N GLY A 109 19.26 17.99 12.02
CA GLY A 109 18.26 16.92 12.13
C GLY A 109 17.61 16.57 10.79
N PHE A 110 17.30 17.56 9.95
CA PHE A 110 16.70 17.35 8.65
C PHE A 110 17.63 16.63 7.67
N THR A 111 18.90 17.03 7.64
CA THR A 111 19.89 16.42 6.73
C THR A 111 20.35 15.05 7.20
N HIS A 112 20.29 14.75 8.50
CA HIS A 112 20.87 13.54 9.06
C HIS A 112 20.32 12.23 8.45
N PRO A 113 18.99 12.00 8.34
CA PRO A 113 18.46 10.81 7.65
C PRO A 113 18.81 10.72 6.16
N LEU A 114 19.22 11.83 5.55
CA LEU A 114 19.58 11.90 4.12
C LEU A 114 21.06 11.58 3.89
N MET A 115 21.89 11.54 4.93
CA MET A 115 23.31 11.24 4.81
C MET A 115 23.62 9.75 5.04
N GLY A 116 22.81 9.07 5.86
CA GLY A 116 22.95 7.63 6.09
C GLY A 116 22.22 6.79 5.05
N LEU A 117 22.96 5.97 4.30
CA LEU A 117 22.37 5.09 3.29
C LEU A 117 21.42 4.05 3.93
N ASP A 118 21.77 3.55 5.11
CA ASP A 118 20.95 2.69 5.98
C ASP A 118 19.59 3.33 6.33
N HIS A 119 19.56 4.62 6.66
CA HIS A 119 18.35 5.38 6.93
C HIS A 119 17.52 5.51 5.66
N ILE A 120 18.10 5.98 4.55
CA ILE A 120 17.39 6.14 3.29
C ILE A 120 16.70 4.83 2.89
N VAL A 121 17.44 3.71 2.89
CA VAL A 121 16.87 2.43 2.44
C VAL A 121 15.78 1.94 3.39
N ALA A 122 15.95 2.07 4.72
CA ALA A 122 14.92 1.68 5.69
C ALA A 122 13.66 2.54 5.55
N MET A 123 13.80 3.87 5.55
CA MET A 123 12.68 4.80 5.50
C MET A 123 11.90 4.69 4.18
N VAL A 124 12.60 4.53 3.06
CA VAL A 124 11.97 4.32 1.75
C VAL A 124 11.29 2.94 1.70
N ALA A 125 11.91 1.89 2.23
CA ALA A 125 11.32 0.56 2.28
C ALA A 125 10.00 0.52 3.05
N VAL A 126 9.91 1.23 4.19
CA VAL A 126 8.67 1.36 4.96
C VAL A 126 7.56 1.97 4.10
N GLY A 127 7.84 3.06 3.38
CA GLY A 127 6.88 3.69 2.48
C GLY A 127 6.46 2.79 1.31
N LEU A 128 7.43 2.15 0.66
CA LEU A 128 7.20 1.18 -0.43
C LEU A 128 6.31 0.02 0.03
N TRP A 129 6.62 -0.54 1.19
CA TRP A 129 5.89 -1.67 1.73
C TRP A 129 4.47 -1.28 2.19
N GLY A 130 4.32 -0.13 2.83
CA GLY A 130 3.01 0.45 3.15
C GLY A 130 2.12 0.61 1.91
N ALA A 131 2.69 1.10 0.80
CA ALA A 131 1.97 1.21 -0.47
C ALA A 131 1.55 -0.17 -1.05
N PHE A 132 2.37 -1.21 -0.86
CA PHE A 132 2.03 -2.58 -1.28
C PHE A 132 0.89 -3.22 -0.48
N LEU A 133 0.84 -2.92 0.82
CA LEU A 133 -0.19 -3.37 1.75
C LEU A 133 -1.51 -2.61 1.57
N GLY A 134 -1.45 -1.34 1.15
CA GLY A 134 -2.62 -0.49 0.96
C GLY A 134 -3.17 0.08 2.27
N ALA A 135 -4.38 0.65 2.23
CA ALA A 135 -4.99 1.23 3.43
C ALA A 135 -5.49 0.13 4.41
N PRO A 136 -5.31 0.29 5.73
CA PRO A 136 -4.75 1.48 6.41
C PRO A 136 -3.22 1.49 6.54
N ALA A 137 -2.51 0.40 6.19
CA ALA A 137 -1.06 0.25 6.39
C ALA A 137 -0.22 1.36 5.75
N VAL A 138 -0.63 1.86 4.57
CA VAL A 138 0.06 2.95 3.86
C VAL A 138 0.20 4.23 4.69
N TRP A 139 -0.69 4.46 5.65
CA TRP A 139 -0.62 5.59 6.58
C TRP A 139 -0.11 5.18 7.95
N LEU A 140 -0.46 3.98 8.39
CA LEU A 140 -0.11 3.51 9.72
C LEU A 140 1.39 3.27 9.87
N LEU A 141 2.03 2.57 8.93
CA LEU A 141 3.46 2.24 9.06
C LEU A 141 4.36 3.48 9.10
N PRO A 142 4.16 4.50 8.23
CA PRO A 142 4.90 5.76 8.32
C PRO A 142 4.70 6.56 9.60
N VAL A 143 3.62 6.33 10.35
CA VAL A 143 3.39 6.99 11.64
C VAL A 143 4.00 6.18 12.77
N ILE A 144 3.85 4.84 12.74
CA ILE A 144 4.43 3.95 13.75
C ILE A 144 5.94 4.10 13.82
N PHE A 145 6.60 4.13 12.65
CA PHE A 145 8.06 4.17 12.60
C PHE A 145 8.64 5.36 13.39
N PRO A 146 8.34 6.63 13.09
CA PRO A 146 8.90 7.77 13.84
C PRO A 146 8.44 7.82 15.30
N MET A 147 7.23 7.34 15.63
CA MET A 147 6.75 7.32 17.02
C MET A 147 7.53 6.32 17.89
N VAL A 148 7.77 5.12 17.38
CA VAL A 148 8.56 4.10 18.09
C VAL A 148 10.04 4.45 18.06
N MET A 149 10.52 5.04 16.98
CA MET A 149 11.88 5.56 16.89
C MET A 149 12.13 6.67 17.90
N ALA A 150 11.18 7.58 18.15
CA ALA A 150 11.30 8.57 19.22
C ALA A 150 11.44 7.90 20.60
N PHE A 151 10.72 6.81 20.85
CA PHE A 151 10.88 6.01 22.07
C PHE A 151 12.26 5.34 22.15
N GLY A 152 12.74 4.76 21.05
CA GLY A 152 14.12 4.28 20.93
C GLY A 152 15.15 5.36 21.22
N GLY A 153 14.94 6.56 20.67
CA GLY A 153 15.78 7.73 20.89
C GLY A 153 15.82 8.18 22.34
N ALA A 154 14.68 8.18 23.02
CA ALA A 154 14.63 8.45 24.46
C ALA A 154 15.46 7.43 25.26
N MET A 155 15.41 6.13 24.92
CA MET A 155 16.26 5.11 25.54
C MET A 155 17.75 5.35 25.28
N GLY A 156 18.11 5.78 24.07
CA GLY A 156 19.48 6.14 23.70
C GLY A 156 19.99 7.34 24.50
N VAL A 157 19.18 8.40 24.64
CA VAL A 157 19.50 9.58 25.46
C VAL A 157 19.69 9.21 26.93
N LEU A 158 18.88 8.29 27.44
CA LEU A 158 19.00 7.78 28.82
C LEU A 158 20.18 6.82 29.01
N GLY A 159 20.90 6.46 27.94
CA GLY A 159 22.05 5.56 28.01
C GLY A 159 21.68 4.10 28.30
N VAL A 160 20.44 3.69 28.04
CA VAL A 160 20.01 2.29 28.22
C VAL A 160 20.75 1.42 27.21
N PRO A 161 21.59 0.45 27.61
CA PRO A 161 22.34 -0.34 26.66
C PRO A 161 21.43 -1.34 25.94
N ILE A 162 21.40 -1.28 24.61
CA ILE A 162 20.75 -2.28 23.75
C ILE A 162 21.85 -2.98 22.95
N PRO A 163 22.02 -4.31 23.07
CA PRO A 163 23.03 -5.02 22.31
C PRO A 163 22.65 -5.10 20.82
N GLY A 164 23.67 -5.08 19.96
CA GLY A 164 23.50 -5.35 18.52
C GLY A 164 22.77 -4.25 17.75
N ILE A 165 22.94 -2.97 18.11
CA ILE A 165 22.33 -1.84 17.41
C ILE A 165 22.63 -1.85 15.91
N GLU A 166 23.90 -1.92 15.54
CA GLU A 166 24.36 -1.96 14.15
C GLU A 166 23.77 -3.16 13.41
N THR A 167 23.76 -4.33 14.04
CA THR A 167 23.16 -5.55 13.49
C THR A 167 21.65 -5.38 13.27
N GLY A 168 20.94 -4.76 14.22
CA GLY A 168 19.51 -4.48 14.10
C GLY A 168 19.19 -3.52 12.96
N ILE A 169 20.01 -2.48 12.78
CA ILE A 169 19.92 -1.53 11.67
C ILE A 169 20.17 -2.26 10.33
N ALA A 170 21.24 -3.04 10.21
CA ALA A 170 21.54 -3.79 8.99
C ALA A 170 20.42 -4.80 8.65
N LEU A 171 19.95 -5.56 9.64
CA LEU A 171 18.83 -6.50 9.48
C LEU A 171 17.54 -5.81 9.06
N SER A 172 17.30 -4.56 9.47
CA SER A 172 16.12 -3.81 9.04
C SER A 172 16.08 -3.64 7.52
N GLY A 173 17.22 -3.31 6.90
CA GLY A 173 17.34 -3.18 5.44
C GLY A 173 17.09 -4.51 4.74
N ILE A 174 17.67 -5.60 5.27
CA ILE A 174 17.45 -6.95 4.73
C ILE A 174 15.97 -7.34 4.81
N VAL A 175 15.37 -7.26 6.00
CA VAL A 175 14.01 -7.75 6.24
C VAL A 175 12.99 -6.89 5.49
N LEU A 176 13.05 -5.56 5.60
CA LEU A 176 12.12 -4.67 4.91
C LEU A 176 12.30 -4.77 3.38
N GLY A 177 13.54 -4.87 2.90
CA GLY A 177 13.85 -5.09 1.48
C GLY A 177 13.25 -6.40 0.96
N LEU A 178 13.42 -7.50 1.70
CA LEU A 178 12.82 -8.80 1.35
C LEU A 178 11.29 -8.75 1.38
N LEU A 179 10.68 -8.06 2.33
CA LEU A 179 9.22 -7.91 2.39
C LEU A 179 8.68 -7.17 1.16
N VAL A 180 9.40 -6.16 0.67
CA VAL A 180 9.10 -5.46 -0.59
C VAL A 180 9.36 -6.36 -1.81
N LEU A 181 10.50 -7.03 -1.87
CA LEU A 181 10.90 -7.94 -2.96
C LEU A 181 9.91 -9.08 -3.16
N LEU A 182 9.46 -9.68 -2.07
CA LEU A 182 8.50 -10.78 -2.06
C LEU A 182 7.06 -10.30 -2.20
N ALA A 183 6.83 -8.97 -2.18
CA ALA A 183 5.52 -8.35 -2.14
C ALA A 183 4.64 -8.96 -1.03
N SER A 184 5.24 -9.17 0.14
CA SER A 184 4.63 -9.85 1.27
C SER A 184 3.46 -9.05 1.83
N ARG A 185 2.35 -9.75 2.13
CA ARG A 185 1.12 -9.16 2.66
C ARG A 185 0.67 -9.85 3.96
N PRO A 186 1.45 -9.72 5.06
CA PRO A 186 1.03 -10.27 6.34
C PRO A 186 -0.13 -9.45 6.93
N PRO A 187 -0.79 -9.96 7.99
CA PRO A 187 -1.74 -9.18 8.77
C PRO A 187 -1.13 -7.85 9.26
N LEU A 188 -1.95 -6.81 9.38
CA LEU A 188 -1.51 -5.45 9.72
C LEU A 188 -0.68 -5.37 11.01
N TRP A 189 -1.05 -6.15 12.03
CA TRP A 189 -0.34 -6.16 13.32
C TRP A 189 1.08 -6.68 13.18
N VAL A 190 1.32 -7.67 12.30
CA VAL A 190 2.67 -8.18 12.01
C VAL A 190 3.50 -7.07 11.37
N ALA A 191 2.93 -6.35 10.40
CA ALA A 191 3.61 -5.24 9.75
C ALA A 191 3.97 -4.12 10.72
N ALA A 192 3.02 -3.75 11.59
CA ALA A 192 3.23 -2.76 12.65
C ALA A 192 4.36 -3.18 13.61
N VAL A 193 4.36 -4.44 14.07
CA VAL A 193 5.38 -4.97 14.98
C VAL A 193 6.75 -5.01 14.31
N THR A 194 6.84 -5.48 13.06
CA THR A 194 8.13 -5.53 12.33
C THR A 194 8.73 -4.14 12.15
N VAL A 195 7.92 -3.17 11.69
CA VAL A 195 8.36 -1.77 11.50
C VAL A 195 8.75 -1.14 12.83
N GLY A 196 7.93 -1.31 13.88
CA GLY A 196 8.21 -0.78 15.20
C GLY A 196 9.47 -1.39 15.83
N PHE A 197 9.66 -2.71 15.71
CA PHE A 197 10.84 -3.39 16.23
C PHE A 197 12.13 -2.79 15.66
N PHE A 198 12.23 -2.63 14.34
CA PHE A 198 13.41 -2.03 13.73
C PHE A 198 13.55 -0.54 14.04
N ALA A 199 12.43 0.18 14.15
CA ALA A 199 12.43 1.59 14.53
C ALA A 199 13.11 1.86 15.89
N VAL A 200 13.05 0.90 16.83
CA VAL A 200 13.76 1.02 18.11
C VAL A 200 15.27 1.12 17.92
N PHE A 201 15.87 0.31 17.04
CA PHE A 201 17.32 0.30 16.82
C PHE A 201 17.81 1.58 16.16
N HIS A 202 17.12 2.02 15.10
CA HIS A 202 17.36 3.32 14.46
C HIS A 202 17.22 4.46 15.46
N GLY A 203 16.13 4.46 16.23
CA GLY A 203 15.86 5.47 17.24
C GLY A 203 16.94 5.52 18.30
N HIS A 204 17.33 4.37 18.85
CA HIS A 204 18.35 4.27 19.88
C HIS A 204 19.70 4.82 19.42
N ALA A 205 20.17 4.44 18.22
CA ALA A 205 21.40 4.96 17.64
C ALA A 205 21.40 6.51 17.59
N HIS A 206 20.36 7.12 17.02
CA HIS A 206 20.24 8.57 17.00
C HIS A 206 20.10 9.19 18.39
N GLY A 207 19.40 8.51 19.30
CA GLY A 207 19.25 8.90 20.69
C GLY A 207 20.58 9.06 21.42
N THR A 208 21.55 8.20 21.13
CA THR A 208 22.88 8.30 21.73
C THR A 208 23.68 9.50 21.22
N GLU A 209 23.40 9.98 20.00
CA GLU A 209 24.07 11.12 19.39
C GLU A 209 23.40 12.46 19.73
N LEU A 210 22.10 12.46 20.03
CA LEU A 210 21.29 13.64 20.34
C LEU A 210 21.84 14.58 21.42
N PRO A 211 22.41 14.10 22.56
CA PRO A 211 22.94 14.98 23.60
C PRO A 211 24.08 15.89 23.13
N SER A 212 24.77 15.54 22.05
CA SER A 212 25.84 16.33 21.44
C SER A 212 25.33 17.38 20.44
N ALA A 213 24.04 17.35 20.08
CA ALA A 213 23.45 18.27 19.13
C ALA A 213 23.21 19.66 19.76
N ALA A 214 23.44 20.72 18.98
CA ALA A 214 23.29 22.12 19.43
C ALA A 214 21.89 22.45 19.99
N SER A 215 20.84 21.79 19.48
CA SER A 215 19.46 21.92 19.99
C SER A 215 18.68 20.62 19.74
N PRO A 216 18.54 19.73 20.75
CA PRO A 216 17.90 18.42 20.59
C PRO A 216 16.44 18.47 20.11
N LEU A 217 15.68 19.48 20.53
CA LEU A 217 14.29 19.66 20.12
C LEU A 217 14.18 20.02 18.63
N THR A 218 14.93 21.03 18.17
CA THR A 218 14.87 21.45 16.77
C THR A 218 15.45 20.38 15.84
N TYR A 219 16.50 19.68 16.29
CA TYR A 219 17.00 18.47 15.62
C TYR A 219 15.91 17.43 15.47
N SER A 220 15.19 17.10 16.53
CA SER A 220 14.14 16.07 16.49
C SER A 220 13.01 16.43 15.53
N ILE A 221 12.63 17.72 15.46
CA ILE A 221 11.63 18.22 14.49
C ILE A 221 12.14 18.07 13.06
N GLY A 222 13.39 18.47 12.79
CA GLY A 222 14.01 18.32 11.47
C GLY A 222 14.09 16.85 11.05
N PHE A 223 14.50 16.00 11.97
CA PHE A 223 14.63 14.56 11.79
C PHE A 223 13.28 13.93 11.41
N VAL A 224 12.25 14.12 12.25
CA VAL A 224 10.91 13.56 11.99
C VAL A 224 10.33 14.07 10.68
N THR A 225 10.58 15.33 10.33
CA THR A 225 10.17 15.90 9.04
C THR A 225 10.85 15.17 7.88
N SER A 226 12.17 14.99 7.94
CA SER A 226 12.95 14.29 6.91
C SER A 226 12.53 12.82 6.75
N THR A 227 12.36 12.11 7.88
CA THR A 227 11.83 10.73 7.88
C THR A 227 10.44 10.66 7.24
N GLY A 228 9.54 11.59 7.59
CA GLY A 228 8.21 11.67 6.98
C GLY A 228 8.28 11.86 5.47
N LEU A 229 9.17 12.73 4.98
CA LEU A 229 9.38 12.94 3.55
C LEU A 229 9.95 11.71 2.84
N LEU A 230 10.89 10.99 3.45
CA LEU A 230 11.42 9.73 2.92
C LEU A 230 10.34 8.66 2.81
N HIS A 231 9.49 8.53 3.83
CA HIS A 231 8.35 7.62 3.79
C HIS A 231 7.36 8.00 2.69
N LEU A 232 7.04 9.28 2.53
CA LEU A 232 6.18 9.77 1.45
C LEU A 232 6.82 9.52 0.07
N GLY A 233 8.14 9.65 -0.05
CA GLY A 233 8.90 9.27 -1.24
C GLY A 233 8.72 7.78 -1.57
N GLY A 234 8.90 6.91 -0.57
CA GLY A 234 8.61 5.48 -0.69
C GLY A 234 7.16 5.19 -1.10
N ILE A 235 6.18 5.84 -0.48
CA ILE A 235 4.76 5.68 -0.86
C ILE A 235 4.51 6.10 -2.31
N THR A 236 5.10 7.22 -2.72
CA THR A 236 4.97 7.77 -4.08
C THR A 236 5.54 6.82 -5.13
N LEU A 237 6.73 6.27 -4.88
CA LEU A 237 7.30 5.21 -5.70
C LEU A 237 6.41 3.96 -5.70
N GLY A 238 5.84 3.61 -4.55
CA GLY A 238 4.90 2.50 -4.42
C GLY A 238 3.63 2.63 -5.27
N LEU A 239 3.25 3.83 -5.71
CA LEU A 239 2.13 4.03 -6.64
C LEU A 239 2.38 3.38 -8.01
N LEU A 240 3.65 3.15 -8.38
CA LEU A 240 4.01 2.44 -9.62
C LEU A 240 3.49 1.00 -9.64
N THR A 241 3.19 0.41 -8.48
CA THR A 241 2.65 -0.96 -8.36
C THR A 241 1.26 -1.13 -8.99
N ARG A 242 0.59 -0.03 -9.34
CA ARG A 242 -0.65 -0.01 -10.14
C ARG A 242 -0.47 -0.55 -11.56
N TRP A 243 0.76 -0.53 -12.09
CA TRP A 243 1.08 -1.11 -13.39
C TRP A 243 1.89 -2.41 -13.24
N PRO A 244 1.73 -3.39 -14.15
CA PRO A 244 2.46 -4.66 -14.08
C PRO A 244 3.99 -4.50 -14.08
N TRP A 245 4.51 -3.63 -14.95
CA TRP A 245 5.95 -3.33 -15.02
C TRP A 245 6.44 -2.62 -13.75
N GLY A 246 5.63 -1.71 -13.19
CA GLY A 246 6.00 -0.97 -11.98
C GLY A 246 6.05 -1.89 -10.76
N ARG A 247 5.17 -2.91 -10.69
CA ARG A 247 5.27 -3.95 -9.66
C ARG A 247 6.62 -4.68 -9.71
N LEU A 248 7.13 -5.00 -10.90
CA LEU A 248 8.44 -5.63 -11.05
C LEU A 248 9.57 -4.69 -10.58
N VAL A 249 9.53 -3.42 -11.01
CA VAL A 249 10.52 -2.40 -10.62
C VAL A 249 10.59 -2.22 -9.11
N ILE A 250 9.44 -2.07 -8.44
CA ILE A 250 9.44 -1.89 -6.99
C ILE A 250 9.94 -3.13 -6.25
N ARG A 251 9.59 -4.34 -6.72
CA ARG A 251 10.13 -5.58 -6.13
C ARG A 251 11.64 -5.67 -6.31
N ALA A 252 12.15 -5.35 -7.49
CA ALA A 252 13.60 -5.28 -7.74
C ALA A 252 14.28 -4.24 -6.81
N GLY A 253 13.64 -3.09 -6.59
CA GLY A 253 14.09 -2.10 -5.61
C GLY A 253 14.18 -2.67 -4.19
N GLY A 254 13.20 -3.48 -3.77
CA GLY A 254 13.28 -4.23 -2.50
C GLY A 254 14.49 -5.17 -2.43
N GLY A 255 14.84 -5.82 -3.55
CA GLY A 255 16.05 -6.64 -3.65
C GLY A 255 17.33 -5.82 -3.48
N VAL A 256 17.41 -4.64 -4.11
CA VAL A 256 18.54 -3.72 -3.95
C VAL A 256 18.68 -3.27 -2.49
N ILE A 257 17.57 -2.91 -1.85
CA ILE A 257 17.54 -2.53 -0.43
C ILE A 257 18.05 -3.68 0.46
N ALA A 258 17.62 -4.91 0.18
CA ALA A 258 18.10 -6.07 0.94
C ALA A 258 19.61 -6.30 0.73
N CYS A 259 20.12 -6.15 -0.49
CA CYS A 259 21.55 -6.26 -0.77
C CYS A 259 22.37 -5.17 -0.04
N ILE A 260 21.87 -3.94 0.06
CA ILE A 260 22.51 -2.87 0.83
C ILE A 260 22.55 -3.26 2.32
N GLY A 261 21.46 -3.80 2.87
CA GLY A 261 21.43 -4.31 4.25
C GLY A 261 22.42 -5.45 4.49
N VAL A 262 22.61 -6.34 3.51
CA VAL A 262 23.68 -7.37 3.56
C VAL A 262 25.06 -6.73 3.57
N GLY A 263 25.29 -5.70 2.74
CA GLY A 263 26.55 -4.95 2.74
C GLY A 263 26.88 -4.36 4.12
N PHE A 264 25.90 -3.73 4.78
CA PHE A 264 26.06 -3.24 6.15
C PHE A 264 26.32 -4.37 7.16
N LEU A 265 25.60 -5.50 7.04
CA LEU A 265 25.76 -6.63 7.96
C LEU A 265 27.17 -7.24 7.93
N PHE A 266 27.82 -7.22 6.77
CA PHE A 266 29.18 -7.71 6.58
C PHE A 266 30.25 -6.60 6.58
N HIS A 267 29.87 -5.37 6.94
CA HIS A 267 30.76 -4.19 6.98
C HIS A 267 31.48 -3.90 5.65
N TRP A 268 30.80 -4.13 4.53
CA TRP A 268 31.30 -3.78 3.19
C TRP A 268 31.00 -2.32 2.79
N LEU A 269 30.07 -1.68 3.52
CA LEU A 269 29.59 -0.32 3.32
C LEU A 269 29.73 0.48 4.61
#